data_AF-A0A6N9H1M8-F1
#
_entry.id   AF-A0A6N9H1M8-F1
#
_cell.length_a   1.000
_cell.length_b   1.000
_cell.length_c   1.000
_cell.angle_alpha   90.00
_cell.angle_beta   90.00
_cell.angle_gamma   90.00
#
_symmetry.space_group_name_H-M   'P 1'
#
loop_
_entity.id
_entity.type
_entity.pdbx_description
1 polymer ?
#
loop_
_entity_poly.entity_id
_entity_poly.type
_entity_poly.pdbx_seq_one_letter_code
_entity_poly.pdbx_strand_id
1 'polypeptide(L)' 'MVIEIKRGLSPSLGKGFHSAYADLAPERAFVVYAGSERYPVAESVEVIGLAEMARILANPRALRSQRPPKPPTASF' A
#
# COMPACT_ATOMS: atom_id res chain seq x y z
N MET A 1 -3.11 -5.99 8.05
CA MET A 1 -2.58 -5.03 7.05
C MET A 1 -1.35 -4.35 7.62
N VAL A 2 -0.45 -3.88 6.77
CA VAL A 2 0.71 -3.04 7.16
C VAL A 2 0.62 -1.68 6.48
N ILE A 3 1.08 -0.62 7.14
CA ILE A 3 1.04 0.76 6.63
C ILE A 3 2.41 1.40 6.86
N GLU A 4 3.04 1.89 5.80
CA GLU A 4 4.25 2.71 5.85
C GLU A 4 3.92 4.13 5.38
N ILE A 5 4.37 5.17 6.08
CA ILE A 5 4.08 6.57 5.73
C ILE A 5 5.37 7.29 5.28
N LYS A 6 5.33 7.90 4.10
CA LYS A 6 6.39 8.71 3.50
C LYS A 6 5.91 10.15 3.31
N ARG A 7 6.80 11.11 3.60
CA ARG A 7 6.52 12.56 3.43
C ARG A 7 6.74 13.06 1.99
N GLY A 8 7.41 12.30 1.14
CA GLY A 8 7.74 12.70 -0.23
C GLY A 8 6.68 12.30 -1.27
N LEU A 9 6.81 12.84 -2.49
CA LEU A 9 5.98 12.50 -3.66
C LEU A 9 6.48 11.29 -4.45
N SER A 10 7.71 10.85 -4.21
CA SER A 10 8.32 9.67 -4.83
C SER A 10 8.45 8.55 -3.79
N PRO A 11 7.38 7.78 -3.53
CA PRO A 11 7.43 6.71 -2.55
C PRO A 11 8.28 5.55 -3.09
N SER A 12 9.26 5.12 -2.30
CA SER A 12 10.03 3.91 -2.55
C SER A 12 9.95 2.96 -1.36
N LEU A 13 9.85 1.66 -1.66
CA LEU A 13 9.86 0.61 -0.65
C LEU A 13 11.29 0.42 -0.14
N GLY A 14 11.51 0.69 1.14
CA GLY A 14 12.82 0.51 1.78
C GLY A 14 13.06 -0.94 2.18
N LYS A 15 14.32 -1.28 2.52
CA LYS A 15 14.67 -2.61 3.05
C LYS A 15 13.84 -2.99 4.28
N GLY A 16 13.62 -2.03 5.19
CA GLY A 16 12.81 -2.24 6.40
C GLY A 16 11.37 -2.68 6.11
N PHE A 17 10.76 -2.17 5.03
CA PHE A 17 9.44 -2.62 4.59
C PHE A 17 9.47 -4.08 4.17
N HIS A 18 10.43 -4.46 3.32
CA HIS A 18 10.53 -5.84 2.83
C HIS A 18 10.74 -6.85 3.96
N SER A 19 11.61 -6.52 4.93
CA SER A 19 11.82 -7.37 6.11
C SER A 19 10.54 -7.52 6.93
N ALA A 20 9.91 -6.41 7.32
CA ALA A 20 8.68 -6.46 8.11
C ALA A 20 7.52 -7.13 7.37
N TYR A 21 7.42 -6.95 6.05
CA TYR A 21 6.40 -7.58 5.23
C TYR A 21 6.59 -9.10 5.18
N ALA A 22 7.82 -9.57 5.02
CA ALA A 22 8.15 -11.00 5.05
C ALA A 22 7.83 -11.63 6.41
N ASP A 23 8.18 -10.95 7.50
CA ASP A 23 7.95 -11.45 8.86
C ASP A 23 6.46 -11.49 9.24
N LEU A 24 5.68 -10.49 8.80
CA LEU A 24 4.27 -10.34 9.18
C LEU A 24 3.30 -11.05 8.22
N ALA A 25 3.73 -11.34 6.98
CA ALA A 25 2.92 -11.94 5.91
C ALA A 25 1.49 -11.36 5.81
N PRO A 26 1.32 -10.02 5.68
CA PRO A 26 0.00 -9.41 5.73
C PRO A 26 -0.80 -9.66 4.45
N GLU A 27 -2.12 -9.81 4.58
CA GLU A 27 -3.03 -9.90 3.40
C GLU A 27 -3.00 -8.65 2.50
N ARG A 28 -2.62 -7.49 3.06
CA ARG A 28 -2.49 -6.21 2.36
C ARG A 28 -1.47 -5.31 3.02
N ALA A 29 -0.76 -4.53 2.21
CA ALA A 29 0.05 -3.42 2.67
C ALA A 29 -0.15 -2.15 1.85
N PHE A 30 0.03 -1.02 2.52
CA PHE A 30 -0.12 0.31 1.94
C PHE A 30 1.13 1.15 2.19
N VAL A 31 1.57 1.86 1.16
CA VAL A 31 2.57 2.93 1.26
C VAL A 31 1.83 4.25 1.11
N VAL A 32 1.67 4.95 2.23
CA VAL A 32 1.05 6.27 2.26
C VAL A 32 2.09 7.31 1.86
N TYR A 33 1.76 8.13 0.87
CA TYR A 33 2.65 9.20 0.40
C TYR A 33 1.93 10.56 0.35
N ALA A 34 2.66 11.62 0.01
CA ALA A 34 2.14 12.99 0.01
C ALA A 34 1.23 13.33 -1.19
N GLY A 35 1.14 12.45 -2.20
CA GLY A 35 0.21 12.64 -3.32
C GLY A 35 -1.17 12.07 -3.04
N SER A 36 -1.99 12.01 -4.09
CA SER A 36 -3.39 11.60 -4.03
C SER A 36 -3.72 10.36 -4.86
N GLU A 37 -2.75 9.83 -5.60
CA GLU A 37 -2.99 8.69 -6.48
C GLU A 37 -2.95 7.37 -5.71
N ARG A 38 -3.53 6.35 -6.32
CA ARG A 38 -3.50 4.98 -5.83
C ARG A 38 -3.08 4.04 -6.95
N TYR A 39 -2.01 3.28 -6.72
CA TYR A 39 -1.47 2.37 -7.72
C TYR A 39 -0.75 1.17 -7.08
N PRO A 40 -0.81 -0.03 -7.69
CA PRO A 40 -0.08 -1.18 -7.20
C PRO A 40 1.43 -1.03 -7.44
N VAL A 41 2.24 -1.48 -6.48
CA VAL A 41 3.71 -1.52 -6.61
C VAL A 41 4.29 -2.92 -6.42
N ALA A 42 3.55 -3.82 -5.76
CA ALA A 42 3.85 -5.23 -5.67
C ALA A 42 2.56 -6.03 -5.42
N GLU A 43 2.66 -7.35 -5.37
CA GLU A 43 1.52 -8.19 -4.99
C GLU A 43 1.01 -7.80 -3.59
N SER A 44 -0.26 -7.41 -3.51
CA SER A 44 -0.90 -6.95 -2.27
C SER A 44 -0.29 -5.69 -1.63
N VAL A 45 0.55 -4.95 -2.36
CA VAL A 45 1.13 -3.67 -1.93
C VAL A 45 0.70 -2.53 -2.85
N GLU A 46 0.07 -1.52 -2.27
CA GLU A 46 -0.43 -0.34 -2.99
C GLU A 46 0.18 0.95 -2.44
N VAL A 47 0.55 1.88 -3.32
CA VAL A 47 0.74 3.28 -2.93
C VAL A 47 -0.62 3.94 -2.85
N ILE A 48 -0.84 4.79 -1.85
CA ILE A 48 -2.12 5.48 -1.64
C ILE A 48 -1.91 6.86 -0.99
N GLY A 49 -2.75 7.85 -1.31
CA GLY A 49 -2.73 9.14 -0.63
C GLY A 49 -3.24 9.07 0.82
N LEU A 50 -2.73 9.97 1.68
CA LEU A 50 -3.10 10.03 3.11
C LEU A 50 -4.62 10.15 3.35
N ALA A 51 -5.31 10.96 2.55
CA ALA A 51 -6.75 11.18 2.70
C ALA A 51 -7.57 9.91 2.43
N GLU A 52 -7.17 9.10 1.44
CA GLU A 52 -7.87 7.85 1.14
C GLU A 52 -7.55 6.78 2.19
N MET A 53 -6.30 6.70 2.66
CA MET A 53 -5.94 5.82 3.78
C MET A 53 -6.74 6.14 5.05
N ALA A 54 -6.93 7.43 5.37
CA ALA A 54 -7.74 7.84 6.51
C ALA A 54 -9.21 7.37 6.39
N ARG A 55 -9.80 7.45 5.19
CA ARG A 55 -11.15 6.93 4.92
C ARG A 55 -11.23 5.41 5.12
N ILE A 56 -10.21 4.69 4.67
CA ILE A 56 -10.09 3.23 4.87
C ILE A 56 -10.02 2.90 6.37
N LEU A 57 -9.19 3.62 7.14
CA LEU A 57 -9.05 3.40 8.58
C LEU A 57 -10.34 3.73 9.33
N ALA A 58 -11.07 4.76 8.91
CA ALA A 58 -12.36 5.12 9.47
C ALA A 58 -13.46 4.08 9.17
N ASN A 59 -13.36 3.36 8.04
CA ASN A 59 -14.27 2.27 7.69
C ASN A 59 -13.51 1.06 7.08
N PRO A 60 -12.92 0.18 7.91
CA PRO A 60 -12.12 -0.94 7.42
C PRO A 60 -12.91 -1.97 6.61
N ARG A 61 -14.25 -1.98 6.69
CA ARG A 61 -15.09 -2.86 5.88
C ARG A 61 -14.99 -2.53 4.39
N ALA A 62 -14.67 -1.28 4.04
CA ALA A 62 -14.46 -0.84 2.65
C ALA A 62 -13.32 -1.60 1.95
N LEU A 63 -12.37 -2.13 2.72
CA LEU A 63 -11.29 -2.96 2.18
C LEU A 63 -11.78 -4.34 1.73
N ARG A 64 -12.78 -4.93 2.41
CA ARG A 64 -13.25 -6.30 2.12
C ARG A 64 -13.95 -6.41 0.77
N SER A 65 -14.55 -5.32 0.28
CA SER A 65 -15.20 -5.24 -1.02
C SER A 65 -14.24 -5.09 -2.20
N GLN A 66 -12.97 -4.76 -1.96
CA GLN A 66 -11.97 -4.55 -3.00
C GLN A 66 -11.03 -5.76 -3.03
N ARG A 67 -11.05 -6.53 -4.13
CA ARG A 67 -10.00 -7.53 -4.38
C ARG A 67 -8.67 -6.78 -4.53
N PRO A 68 -7.56 -7.24 -3.93
CA PRO A 68 -6.27 -6.58 -4.14
C PRO A 68 -5.98 -6.48 -5.65
N PRO A 69 -5.44 -5.35 -6.12
CA PRO A 69 -5.14 -5.17 -7.53
C PRO A 69 -4.16 -6.24 -8.00
N LYS A 70 -4.35 -6.73 -9.23
CA LYS A 70 -3.38 -7.62 -9.87
C LYS A 70 -2.06 -6.83 -10.02
N PRO A 71 -0.89 -7.43 -9.71
CA PRO A 71 0.38 -6.73 -9.84
C PRO A 71 0.55 -6.18 -11.26
N PRO A 72 1.27 -5.05 -11.43
CA PRO A 72 1.63 -4.60 -12.77
C PRO A 72 2.37 -5.73 -13.47
N THR A 73 1.92 -6.11 -14.67
CA THR A 73 2.64 -7.08 -15.50
C THR A 73 4.02 -6.49 -15.75
N ALA A 74 5.06 -7.04 -15.13
CA ALA A 74 6.42 -6.61 -15.35
C ALA A 74 6.78 -6.86 -16.82
N SER A 75 6.77 -5.82 -17.64
CA SER A 75 7.56 -5.79 -18.87
C SER A 75 9.00 -5.55 -18.43
N PHE A 76 9.80 -6.62 -18.43
CA PHE A 76 11.25 -6.51 -18.53
C PHE A 76 11.64 -6.12 -19.95
#